data_AF-A0A8T6EJ57-F1
#
_entry.id   AF-A0A8T6EJ57-F1
#
_cell.length_a   1.000
_cell.length_b   1.000
_cell.length_c   1.000
_cell.angle_alpha   90.00
_cell.angle_beta   90.00
_cell.angle_gamma   90.00
#
_symmetry.space_group_name_H-M   'P 1'
#
loop_
_entity.id
_entity.type
_entity.pdbx_description
1 polymer ?
#
loop_
_entity_poly.entity_id
_entity_poly.type
_entity_poly.pdbx_seq_one_letter_code
_entity_poly.pdbx_strand_id
1 'polypeptide(L)'
;MMVSDAKNSIRASNPWFLNHGFIGILLVFITSTGWTQTEKLESVRLDPEKDHDLVAIPAPEEASKSTYELDDFEIEIESKDDKVKYEAREKGTLDEPIVHWEVESEEQVHLVFDTKQKKFQRLTNKVRVVLHDYSELDSLIEDTDAESGKAYPKLGYAVLELPTEKHPAMFIKEVEKRAEVDSAFVIIERPPEVPH
;
A
#
# COMPACT_ATOMS: atom_id res chain seq x y z
N MET A 1 26.35 24.68 69.34
CA MET A 1 27.69 25.02 68.83
C MET A 1 27.82 24.40 67.45
N MET A 2 28.58 25.05 66.54
CA MET A 2 28.85 24.73 65.12
C MET A 2 28.32 23.39 64.53
N VAL A 3 27.53 23.35 63.45
CA VAL A 3 27.64 23.99 62.11
C VAL A 3 28.72 23.35 61.22
N SER A 4 28.24 22.79 60.10
CA SER A 4 28.94 22.55 58.84
C SER A 4 30.08 21.53 58.79
N ASP A 5 30.50 21.02 57.63
CA ASP A 5 29.97 20.82 56.26
C ASP A 5 31.20 20.35 55.44
N ALA A 6 31.03 19.87 54.22
CA ALA A 6 32.10 19.37 53.38
C ALA A 6 33.12 20.45 52.96
N LYS A 7 34.38 20.02 52.77
CA LYS A 7 35.25 20.35 51.61
C LYS A 7 36.43 19.36 51.61
N ASN A 8 36.56 18.47 50.63
CA ASN A 8 36.84 18.72 49.20
C ASN A 8 38.23 19.33 48.97
N SER A 9 39.11 18.59 48.30
CA SER A 9 40.44 19.03 47.88
C SER A 9 41.00 18.14 46.78
N ILE A 10 40.66 18.42 45.52
CA ILE A 10 41.48 18.05 44.37
C ILE A 10 42.00 19.36 43.74
N ARG A 11 43.32 19.56 43.79
CA ARG A 11 44.08 20.56 43.01
C ARG A 11 44.41 19.89 41.66
N ALA A 12 43.87 20.34 40.53
CA ALA A 12 44.23 21.55 39.79
C ALA A 12 45.60 21.46 39.06
N SER A 13 45.57 21.33 37.73
CA SER A 13 46.62 21.74 36.79
C SER A 13 46.01 21.88 35.38
N ASN A 14 46.06 23.09 34.82
CA ASN A 14 45.60 23.55 33.48
C ASN A 14 46.41 24.86 33.18
N PRO A 15 46.19 25.64 32.10
CA PRO A 15 45.85 25.35 30.68
C PRO A 15 47.15 24.97 29.89
N TRP A 16 47.34 25.05 28.56
CA TRP A 16 46.74 25.77 27.41
C TRP A 16 46.79 24.86 26.13
N PHE A 17 46.39 25.20 24.90
CA PHE A 17 45.96 26.45 24.23
C PHE A 17 44.76 26.20 23.29
N LEU A 18 44.08 27.28 22.91
CA LEU A 18 42.87 27.36 22.08
C LEU A 18 42.85 26.47 20.81
N ASN A 19 41.68 25.89 20.52
CA ASN A 19 40.96 26.30 19.30
C ASN A 19 39.43 26.27 19.52
N HIS A 20 38.69 27.07 18.74
CA HIS A 20 37.26 27.32 18.94
C HIS A 20 36.36 26.17 18.47
N GLY A 21 35.25 25.94 19.17
CA GLY A 21 34.15 25.09 18.68
C GLY A 21 33.24 24.58 19.78
N PHE A 22 32.07 25.22 19.95
CA PHE A 22 30.99 24.66 20.79
C PHE A 22 30.54 23.31 20.20
N ILE A 23 30.74 22.20 20.93
CA ILE A 23 29.87 21.02 20.76
C ILE A 23 28.69 21.23 21.69
N GLY A 24 27.70 21.98 21.20
CA GLY A 24 26.37 21.96 21.78
C GLY A 24 25.80 20.56 21.62
N ILE A 25 25.24 20.00 22.69
CA ILE A 25 24.45 18.76 22.62
C ILE A 25 23.24 19.07 21.75
N LEU A 26 23.26 18.64 20.49
CA LEU A 26 22.10 18.72 19.62
C LEU A 26 21.09 17.65 20.07
N LEU A 27 20.23 18.03 21.01
CA LEU A 27 18.94 17.37 21.20
C LEU A 27 18.16 17.54 19.89
N VAL A 28 18.27 16.57 19.00
CA VAL A 28 17.41 16.47 17.83
C VAL A 28 16.02 16.12 18.34
N PHE A 29 15.19 17.16 18.51
CA PHE A 29 13.76 16.98 18.51
C PHE A 29 13.38 16.44 17.12
N ILE A 30 13.07 15.14 17.05
CA ILE A 30 12.36 14.58 15.90
C ILE A 30 10.93 15.11 16.02
N THR A 31 10.71 16.33 15.52
CA THR A 31 9.37 16.81 15.24
C THR A 31 8.83 15.95 14.11
N SER A 32 7.78 15.19 14.41
CA SER A 32 6.97 14.50 13.41
C SER A 32 6.67 15.46 12.26
N THR A 33 7.34 15.20 11.15
CA THR A 33 7.10 15.81 9.85
C THR A 33 6.86 14.59 8.96
N GLY A 34 5.59 14.27 8.74
CA GLY A 34 5.22 13.17 7.85
C GLY A 34 5.81 13.46 6.47
N TRP A 35 6.75 12.63 6.03
CA TRP A 35 7.25 12.68 4.67
C TRP A 35 6.16 12.11 3.77
N THR A 36 5.34 13.00 3.19
CA THR A 36 4.37 12.61 2.17
C THR A 36 5.14 12.14 0.93
N GLN A 37 5.30 10.83 0.79
CA GLN A 37 5.82 10.20 -0.41
C GLN A 37 4.74 10.29 -1.49
N THR A 38 4.97 11.17 -2.47
CA THR A 38 4.04 11.39 -3.59
C THR A 38 4.39 10.46 -4.74
N GLU A 39 3.67 9.35 -4.86
CA GLU A 39 3.78 8.44 -5.99
C GLU A 39 2.61 8.61 -6.96
N LYS A 40 2.90 8.49 -8.25
CA LYS A 40 1.86 8.44 -9.29
C LYS A 40 1.39 7.01 -9.45
N LEU A 41 0.11 6.76 -9.16
CA LEU A 41 -0.49 5.45 -9.37
C LEU A 41 -0.78 5.22 -10.86
N GLU A 42 -0.61 3.97 -11.29
CA GLU A 42 -0.90 3.53 -12.64
C GLU A 42 -2.21 2.73 -12.67
N SER A 43 -3.06 3.01 -13.67
CA SER A 43 -4.28 2.25 -13.96
C SER A 43 -4.00 0.75 -14.12
N VAL A 44 -4.91 -0.09 -13.62
CA VAL A 44 -4.90 -1.54 -13.83
C VAL A 44 -6.18 -1.96 -14.55
N ARG A 45 -6.02 -2.74 -15.62
CA ARG A 45 -7.16 -3.35 -16.32
C ARG A 45 -7.71 -4.49 -15.48
N LEU A 46 -8.95 -4.37 -15.05
CA LEU A 46 -9.79 -5.51 -14.67
C LEU A 46 -10.80 -5.79 -15.80
N ASP A 47 -11.53 -6.91 -15.67
CA ASP A 47 -12.40 -7.56 -16.67
C ASP A 47 -12.89 -6.67 -17.86
N PRO A 48 -12.51 -6.97 -19.12
CA PRO A 48 -12.78 -6.14 -20.29
C PRO A 48 -14.27 -6.05 -20.66
N GLU A 49 -15.14 -6.87 -20.06
CA GLU A 49 -16.59 -6.74 -20.22
C GLU A 49 -17.15 -5.48 -19.55
N LYS A 50 -16.37 -4.77 -18.74
CA LYS A 50 -16.79 -3.53 -18.09
C LYS A 50 -15.76 -2.42 -18.23
N ASP A 51 -16.20 -1.33 -18.85
CA ASP A 51 -15.45 -0.08 -19.03
C ASP A 51 -15.28 0.69 -17.70
N HIS A 52 -14.57 0.12 -16.73
CA HIS A 52 -14.10 0.81 -15.53
C HIS A 52 -12.66 1.29 -15.74
N ASP A 53 -12.37 2.51 -15.28
CA ASP A 53 -11.00 2.96 -15.09
C ASP A 53 -10.67 2.78 -13.59
N LEU A 54 -9.79 1.82 -13.33
CA LEU A 54 -9.49 1.32 -11.99
C LEU A 54 -8.02 1.52 -11.68
N VAL A 55 -7.76 2.06 -10.49
CA VAL A 55 -6.42 2.34 -10.00
C VAL A 55 -6.11 1.41 -8.84
N ALA A 56 -5.01 0.68 -8.91
CA ALA A 56 -4.51 -0.11 -7.80
C ALA A 56 -4.03 0.81 -6.67
N ILE A 57 -4.57 0.60 -5.46
CA ILE A 57 -4.12 1.30 -4.27
C ILE A 57 -3.05 0.43 -3.59
N PRO A 58 -1.84 0.96 -3.34
CA PRO A 58 -0.77 0.19 -2.72
C PRO A 58 -1.12 -0.14 -1.27
N ALA A 59 -0.47 -1.18 -0.73
CA ALA A 59 -0.60 -1.51 0.67
C ALA A 59 -0.11 -0.34 1.55
N PRO A 60 -0.80 -0.04 2.66
CA PRO A 60 -0.39 0.98 3.60
C PRO A 60 0.91 0.56 4.31
N GLU A 61 1.87 1.47 4.46
CA GLU A 61 2.99 1.27 5.39
C GLU A 61 2.50 1.51 6.83
N GLU A 62 2.98 0.73 7.80
CA GLU A 62 2.58 0.88 9.21
C GLU A 62 2.90 2.29 9.74
N ALA A 63 1.93 2.89 10.45
CA ALA A 63 2.08 4.21 11.09
C ALA A 63 2.49 5.34 10.12
N SER A 64 2.13 5.22 8.83
CA SER A 64 2.47 6.15 7.76
C SER A 64 1.31 7.05 7.32
N LYS A 65 1.65 8.09 6.56
CA LYS A 65 0.68 8.87 5.78
C LYS A 65 1.24 9.18 4.40
N SER A 66 0.57 8.70 3.37
CA SER A 66 0.99 8.80 1.97
C SER A 66 -0.11 9.39 1.11
N THR A 67 0.29 10.15 0.08
CA THR A 67 -0.63 10.87 -0.81
C THR A 67 -0.28 10.54 -2.24
N TYR A 68 -1.26 10.04 -3.00
CA TYR A 68 -1.08 9.52 -4.34
C TYR A 68 -1.86 10.38 -5.33
N GLU A 69 -1.20 10.80 -6.41
CA GLU A 69 -1.84 11.63 -7.43
C GLU A 69 -2.31 10.81 -8.64
N LEU A 70 -3.57 11.04 -9.00
CA LEU A 70 -4.20 10.67 -10.26
C LEU A 70 -4.47 11.91 -11.09
N ASP A 71 -4.89 11.75 -12.34
CA ASP A 71 -5.07 12.91 -13.24
C ASP A 71 -6.15 13.88 -12.71
N ASP A 72 -7.31 13.37 -12.29
CA ASP A 72 -8.43 14.16 -11.74
C ASP A 72 -8.60 14.03 -10.20
N PHE A 73 -7.85 13.14 -9.53
CA PHE A 73 -8.03 12.82 -8.11
C PHE A 73 -6.72 12.84 -7.31
N GLU A 74 -6.86 13.00 -6.00
CA GLU A 74 -5.84 12.76 -4.98
C GLU A 74 -6.35 11.66 -4.04
N ILE A 75 -5.51 10.68 -3.71
CA ILE A 75 -5.84 9.61 -2.75
C ILE A 75 -4.89 9.69 -1.56
N GLU A 76 -5.44 9.90 -0.38
CA GLU A 76 -4.72 9.97 0.88
C GLU A 76 -4.92 8.64 1.64
N ILE A 77 -3.82 8.02 2.07
CA ILE A 77 -3.81 6.83 2.91
C ILE A 77 -3.13 7.19 4.24
N GLU A 78 -3.80 6.93 5.35
CA GLU A 78 -3.29 7.17 6.70
C GLU A 78 -3.43 5.88 7.54
N SER A 79 -2.30 5.30 7.95
CA SER A 79 -2.23 4.17 8.88
C SER A 79 -1.94 4.70 10.28
N LYS A 80 -2.80 4.42 11.26
CA LYS A 80 -2.67 4.91 12.63
C LYS A 80 -3.56 4.13 13.60
N ASP A 81 -3.05 3.86 14.80
CA ASP A 81 -3.80 3.24 15.92
C ASP A 81 -4.59 1.99 15.49
N ASP A 82 -3.90 1.02 14.88
CA ASP A 82 -4.44 -0.25 14.35
C ASP A 82 -5.56 -0.10 13.32
N LYS A 83 -5.60 1.04 12.62
CA LYS A 83 -6.55 1.34 11.54
C LYS A 83 -5.86 1.90 10.31
N VAL A 84 -6.50 1.72 9.16
CA VAL A 84 -6.11 2.34 7.90
C VAL A 84 -7.30 3.09 7.31
N LYS A 85 -7.06 4.37 7.03
CA LYS A 85 -8.02 5.31 6.48
C LYS A 85 -7.63 5.63 5.03
N TYR A 86 -8.58 5.46 4.12
CA TYR A 86 -8.45 5.77 2.70
C TYR A 86 -9.43 6.91 2.35
N GLU A 87 -8.91 8.01 1.83
CA GLU A 87 -9.72 9.13 1.34
C GLU A 87 -9.41 9.42 -0.11
N ALA A 88 -10.44 9.65 -0.92
CA ALA A 88 -10.29 10.20 -2.26
C ALA A 88 -10.84 11.64 -2.28
N ARG A 89 -10.11 12.55 -2.91
CA ARG A 89 -10.48 13.95 -3.16
C ARG A 89 -10.44 14.21 -4.67
N GLU A 90 -11.37 15.00 -5.18
CA GLU A 90 -11.37 15.43 -6.59
C GLU A 90 -10.62 16.76 -6.70
N LYS A 91 -9.69 16.86 -7.66
CA LYS A 91 -8.74 17.98 -7.74
C LYS A 91 -9.47 19.31 -8.05
N GLY A 92 -9.18 20.33 -7.25
CA GLY A 92 -9.79 21.66 -7.38
C GLY A 92 -11.17 21.81 -6.76
N THR A 93 -11.69 20.78 -6.09
CA THR A 93 -12.87 20.87 -5.20
C THR A 93 -12.47 21.26 -3.77
N LEU A 94 -13.43 21.66 -2.94
CA LEU A 94 -13.20 21.97 -1.52
C LEU A 94 -12.65 20.76 -0.75
N ASP A 95 -12.01 21.01 0.40
CA ASP A 95 -11.22 20.05 1.21
C ASP A 95 -11.96 18.79 1.72
N GLU A 96 -13.25 18.61 1.41
CA GLU A 96 -14.02 17.43 1.82
C GLU A 96 -13.75 16.22 0.90
N PRO A 97 -13.45 15.03 1.45
CA PRO A 97 -13.25 13.83 0.65
C PRO A 97 -14.56 13.37 -0.01
N ILE A 98 -14.50 13.08 -1.31
CA ILE A 98 -15.63 12.53 -2.07
C ILE A 98 -15.92 11.07 -1.68
N VAL A 99 -14.92 10.36 -1.15
CA VAL A 99 -15.02 9.00 -0.63
C VAL A 99 -14.12 8.85 0.58
N HIS A 100 -14.62 8.18 1.61
CA HIS A 100 -13.88 7.84 2.82
C HIS A 100 -14.15 6.36 3.16
N TRP A 101 -13.11 5.58 3.46
CA TRP A 101 -13.21 4.21 3.98
C TRP A 101 -12.18 4.02 5.10
N GLU A 102 -12.64 3.56 6.26
CA GLU A 102 -11.81 3.11 7.38
C GLU A 102 -11.88 1.58 7.51
N VAL A 103 -10.72 0.94 7.73
CA VAL A 103 -10.56 -0.51 7.88
C VAL A 103 -9.64 -0.81 9.05
N GLU A 104 -9.84 -1.94 9.75
CA GLU A 104 -8.95 -2.38 10.82
C GLU A 104 -7.64 -2.94 10.22
N SER A 105 -6.49 -2.55 10.77
CA SER A 105 -5.16 -2.80 10.20
C SER A 105 -4.70 -4.26 10.29
N GLU A 106 -5.40 -5.11 11.06
CA GLU A 106 -5.17 -6.56 11.06
C GLU A 106 -5.70 -7.23 9.78
N GLU A 107 -6.63 -6.58 9.04
CA GLU A 107 -7.00 -7.03 7.71
C GLU A 107 -6.06 -6.43 6.65
N GLN A 108 -5.20 -7.28 6.06
CA GLN A 108 -4.55 -6.93 4.78
C GLN A 108 -5.62 -6.86 3.68
N VAL A 109 -6.03 -5.64 3.32
CA VAL A 109 -7.04 -5.39 2.29
C VAL A 109 -6.40 -4.78 1.05
N HIS A 110 -6.38 -5.55 -0.04
CA HIS A 110 -6.02 -5.04 -1.36
C HIS A 110 -7.17 -4.21 -1.93
N LEU A 111 -6.94 -2.93 -2.21
CA LEU A 111 -7.96 -2.00 -2.71
C LEU A 111 -7.68 -1.52 -4.14
N VAL A 112 -8.78 -1.19 -4.84
CA VAL A 112 -8.77 -0.37 -6.06
C VAL A 112 -9.70 0.82 -5.90
N PHE A 113 -9.40 1.93 -6.57
CA PHE A 113 -10.30 3.06 -6.73
C PHE A 113 -10.88 3.09 -8.15
N ASP A 114 -12.21 3.17 -8.26
CA ASP A 114 -12.96 3.33 -9.50
C ASP A 114 -13.17 4.83 -9.75
N THR A 115 -12.43 5.39 -10.72
CA THR A 115 -12.45 6.83 -11.02
C THR A 115 -13.79 7.27 -11.60
N LYS A 116 -14.50 6.37 -12.32
CA LYS A 116 -15.80 6.63 -12.94
C LYS A 116 -16.95 6.56 -11.93
N GLN A 117 -16.93 5.57 -11.03
CA GLN A 117 -17.94 5.41 -10.00
C GLN A 117 -17.64 6.18 -8.71
N LYS A 118 -16.45 6.80 -8.61
CA LYS A 118 -15.97 7.52 -7.43
C LYS A 118 -16.16 6.69 -6.17
N LYS A 119 -15.52 5.51 -6.12
CA LYS A 119 -15.58 4.60 -4.96
C LYS A 119 -14.37 3.67 -4.89
N PHE A 120 -14.00 3.26 -3.68
CA PHE A 120 -13.08 2.16 -3.47
C PHE A 120 -13.79 0.79 -3.60
N GLN A 121 -13.05 -0.26 -3.95
CA GLN A 121 -13.52 -1.65 -4.01
C GLN A 121 -12.45 -2.61 -3.49
N ARG A 122 -12.87 -3.68 -2.80
CA ARG A 122 -11.98 -4.74 -2.30
C ARG A 122 -11.66 -5.73 -3.41
N LEU A 123 -10.36 -5.99 -3.59
CA LEU A 123 -9.88 -7.08 -4.44
C LEU A 123 -9.84 -8.38 -3.63
N THR A 124 -10.17 -9.49 -4.27
CA THR A 124 -9.82 -10.81 -3.74
C THR A 124 -8.40 -11.17 -4.15
N ASN A 125 -7.77 -12.11 -3.42
CA ASN A 125 -6.48 -12.69 -3.80
C ASN A 125 -6.59 -13.65 -5.00
N LYS A 126 -7.69 -13.61 -5.77
CA LYS A 126 -7.94 -14.54 -6.87
C LYS A 126 -7.84 -13.83 -8.21
N VAL A 127 -7.00 -14.38 -9.08
CA VAL A 127 -6.77 -13.86 -10.43
C VAL A 127 -7.26 -14.89 -11.44
N ARG A 128 -8.18 -14.47 -12.31
CA ARG A 128 -8.58 -15.23 -13.50
C ARG A 128 -7.49 -15.05 -14.55
N VAL A 129 -6.92 -16.12 -15.06
CA VAL A 129 -5.95 -16.10 -16.17
C VAL A 129 -6.51 -16.86 -17.37
N VAL A 130 -6.27 -16.37 -18.58
CA VAL A 130 -6.52 -17.08 -19.82
C VAL A 130 -5.18 -17.58 -20.33
N LEU A 131 -5.07 -18.89 -20.57
CA LEU A 131 -3.83 -19.53 -21.01
C LEU A 131 -3.97 -20.07 -22.44
N HIS A 132 -2.86 -20.06 -23.17
CA HIS A 132 -2.75 -20.72 -24.48
C HIS A 132 -2.95 -22.24 -24.36
N ASP A 133 -2.29 -22.89 -23.39
CA ASP A 133 -2.53 -24.28 -23.01
C ASP A 133 -2.70 -24.41 -21.48
N TYR A 134 -3.77 -25.10 -21.05
CA TYR A 134 -4.00 -25.37 -19.63
C TYR A 134 -3.06 -26.42 -19.05
N SER A 135 -2.23 -27.11 -19.87
CA SER A 135 -1.13 -27.93 -19.35
C SER A 135 0.00 -27.10 -18.74
N GLU A 136 0.11 -25.81 -19.09
CA GLU A 136 1.13 -24.90 -18.58
C GLU A 136 0.78 -24.31 -17.20
N LEU A 137 -0.44 -24.58 -16.69
CA LEU A 137 -0.94 -24.03 -15.44
C LEU A 137 -0.07 -24.36 -14.23
N ASP A 138 0.41 -25.61 -14.10
CA ASP A 138 1.21 -26.03 -12.94
C ASP A 138 2.56 -25.30 -12.92
N SER A 139 3.22 -25.13 -14.07
CA SER A 139 4.45 -24.34 -14.21
C SER A 139 4.21 -22.85 -13.95
N LEU A 140 3.05 -22.31 -14.38
CA LEU A 140 2.68 -20.93 -14.07
C LEU A 140 2.48 -20.71 -12.57
N ILE A 141 1.88 -21.68 -11.85
CA ILE A 141 1.72 -21.62 -10.39
C ILE A 141 3.10 -21.59 -9.72
N GLU A 142 3.99 -22.53 -10.08
CA GLU A 142 5.34 -22.66 -9.52
C GLU A 142 6.20 -21.41 -9.77
N ASP A 143 6.28 -20.92 -11.01
CA ASP A 143 7.14 -19.78 -11.34
C ASP A 143 6.60 -18.42 -10.85
N THR A 144 5.34 -18.35 -10.40
CA THR A 144 4.70 -17.08 -9.97
C THR A 144 4.36 -17.06 -8.48
N ASP A 145 4.82 -18.05 -7.72
CA ASP A 145 4.57 -18.19 -6.29
C ASP A 145 3.06 -18.08 -5.94
N ALA A 146 2.19 -18.67 -6.77
CA ALA A 146 0.76 -18.76 -6.45
C ALA A 146 0.53 -19.92 -5.46
N GLU A 147 -0.40 -19.76 -4.50
CA GLU A 147 -0.71 -20.81 -3.53
C GLU A 147 -1.40 -22.02 -4.18
N SER A 148 -2.27 -21.75 -5.14
CA SER A 148 -2.94 -22.78 -5.92
C SER A 148 -3.45 -22.23 -7.25
N GLY A 149 -3.84 -23.15 -8.14
CA GLY A 149 -4.58 -22.80 -9.34
C GLY A 149 -5.53 -23.91 -9.76
N LYS A 150 -6.56 -23.52 -10.53
CA LYS A 150 -7.57 -24.43 -11.04
C LYS A 150 -8.01 -24.07 -12.44
N ALA A 151 -7.76 -24.96 -13.39
CA ALA A 151 -8.22 -24.83 -14.76
C ALA A 151 -9.74 -25.02 -14.87
N TYR A 152 -10.38 -24.20 -15.71
CA TYR A 152 -11.75 -24.36 -16.17
C TYR A 152 -11.78 -24.36 -17.72
N PRO A 153 -11.22 -25.36 -18.42
CA PRO A 153 -11.03 -25.29 -19.88
C PRO A 153 -12.33 -25.09 -20.67
N LYS A 154 -13.46 -25.60 -20.17
CA LYS A 154 -14.80 -25.40 -20.75
C LYS A 154 -15.30 -23.95 -20.70
N LEU A 155 -14.69 -23.11 -19.86
CA LEU A 155 -15.02 -21.70 -19.68
C LEU A 155 -13.93 -20.77 -20.25
N GLY A 156 -12.83 -21.33 -20.78
CA GLY A 156 -11.72 -20.56 -21.34
C GLY A 156 -10.96 -19.72 -20.31
N TYR A 157 -10.79 -20.22 -19.08
CA TYR A 157 -9.87 -19.62 -18.10
C TYR A 157 -9.39 -20.63 -17.05
N ALA A 158 -8.37 -20.25 -16.29
CA ALA A 158 -8.02 -20.80 -14.99
C ALA A 158 -8.19 -19.72 -13.90
N VAL A 159 -8.26 -20.13 -12.64
CA VAL A 159 -8.23 -19.21 -11.48
C VAL A 159 -7.01 -19.56 -10.65
N LEU A 160 -6.16 -18.58 -10.40
CA LEU A 160 -5.04 -18.62 -9.46
C LEU A 160 -5.48 -18.02 -8.12
N GLU A 161 -4.97 -18.57 -7.03
CA GLU A 161 -5.10 -18.04 -5.67
C GLU A 161 -3.71 -17.59 -5.22
N LEU A 162 -3.59 -16.31 -4.87
CA LEU A 162 -2.33 -15.66 -4.51
C LEU A 162 -2.14 -15.63 -3.00
N PRO A 163 -0.89 -15.67 -2.51
CA PRO A 163 -0.58 -15.40 -1.11
C PRO A 163 -1.12 -14.04 -0.66
N THR A 164 -1.48 -13.92 0.61
CA THR A 164 -2.05 -12.69 1.18
C THR A 164 -1.19 -11.45 0.98
N GLU A 165 0.13 -11.64 0.94
CA GLU A 165 1.14 -10.59 0.82
C GLU A 165 1.27 -10.07 -0.63
N LYS A 166 0.74 -10.81 -1.62
CA LYS A 166 0.94 -10.53 -3.04
C LYS A 166 -0.20 -9.70 -3.62
N HIS A 167 0.08 -8.44 -3.93
CA HIS A 167 -0.93 -7.50 -4.46
C HIS A 167 -1.47 -7.98 -5.83
N PRO A 168 -2.78 -8.33 -5.94
CA PRO A 168 -3.30 -8.99 -7.15
C PRO A 168 -3.22 -8.14 -8.41
N ALA A 169 -3.31 -6.82 -8.27
CA ALA A 169 -3.25 -5.90 -9.40
C ALA A 169 -1.82 -5.74 -9.95
N MET A 170 -0.80 -5.91 -9.10
CA MET A 170 0.60 -5.94 -9.51
C MET A 170 0.98 -7.28 -10.14
N PHE A 171 0.48 -8.39 -9.56
CA PHE A 171 0.63 -9.74 -10.13
C PHE A 171 0.21 -9.78 -11.61
N ILE A 172 -0.91 -9.14 -11.98
CA ILE A 172 -1.38 -9.10 -13.37
C ILE A 172 -0.36 -8.44 -14.30
N LYS A 173 0.20 -7.29 -13.92
CA LYS A 173 1.23 -6.61 -14.72
C LYS A 173 2.49 -7.44 -14.92
N GLU A 174 2.75 -8.43 -14.07
CA GLU A 174 3.85 -9.38 -14.22
C GLU A 174 3.44 -10.58 -15.07
N VAL A 175 2.27 -11.16 -14.80
CA VAL A 175 1.79 -12.38 -15.43
C VAL A 175 1.40 -12.17 -16.90
N GLU A 176 0.86 -11.01 -17.28
CA GLU A 176 0.53 -10.67 -18.68
C GLU A 176 1.76 -10.45 -19.58
N LYS A 177 2.98 -10.47 -19.02
CA LYS A 177 4.24 -10.44 -19.80
C LYS A 177 4.73 -11.84 -20.17
N ARG A 178 4.10 -12.89 -19.64
CA ARG A 178 4.45 -14.29 -19.91
C ARG A 178 3.93 -14.73 -21.27
N ALA A 179 4.61 -15.69 -21.90
CA ALA A 179 4.28 -16.13 -23.26
C ALA A 179 3.08 -17.08 -23.30
N GLU A 180 2.79 -17.74 -22.17
CA GLU A 180 1.71 -18.70 -21.96
C GLU A 180 0.36 -18.04 -21.58
N VAL A 181 0.35 -16.72 -21.32
CA VAL A 181 -0.82 -15.98 -20.83
C VAL A 181 -1.40 -15.05 -21.91
N ASP A 182 -2.64 -15.29 -22.31
CA ASP A 182 -3.41 -14.41 -23.21
C ASP A 182 -3.88 -13.12 -22.50
N SER A 183 -4.30 -13.23 -21.24
CA SER A 183 -4.78 -12.10 -20.40
C SER A 183 -5.01 -12.52 -18.95
N ALA A 184 -5.02 -11.54 -18.02
CA ALA A 184 -5.32 -11.80 -16.61
C ALA A 184 -6.18 -10.70 -15.94
N PHE A 185 -7.05 -11.10 -15.01
CA PHE A 185 -8.05 -10.23 -14.37
C PHE A 185 -8.20 -10.53 -12.87
N VAL A 186 -8.17 -9.52 -12.00
CA VAL A 186 -8.46 -9.72 -10.57
C VAL A 186 -9.96 -9.91 -10.41
N ILE A 187 -10.35 -10.90 -9.60
CA ILE A 187 -11.74 -11.06 -9.18
C ILE A 187 -12.01 -10.03 -8.07
N ILE A 188 -12.86 -9.04 -8.37
CA ILE A 188 -13.33 -8.05 -7.41
C ILE A 188 -14.34 -8.70 -6.48
N GLU A 189 -14.23 -8.44 -5.18
CA GLU A 189 -15.27 -8.83 -4.23
C GLU A 189 -16.50 -7.93 -4.42
N ARG A 190 -17.61 -8.48 -4.90
CA ARG A 190 -18.88 -7.74 -4.91
C ARG A 190 -19.40 -7.63 -3.48
N PRO A 191 -20.00 -6.49 -3.09
CA PRO A 191 -20.88 -6.46 -1.94
C PRO A 191 -21.94 -7.55 -2.07
N PRO A 192 -22.32 -8.27 -1.00
CA PRO A 192 -23.40 -9.22 -1.06
C PRO A 192 -24.68 -8.52 -1.52
N GLU A 193 -25.20 -8.92 -2.69
CA GLU A 193 -26.45 -8.41 -3.23
C GLU A 193 -27.60 -8.86 -2.29
N VAL A 194 -28.11 -7.92 -1.48
CA VAL A 194 -29.29 -8.16 -0.64
C VAL A 194 -30.49 -8.37 -1.56
N PRO A 195 -31.21 -9.51 -1.51
CA PRO A 195 -32.39 -9.71 -2.33
C PRO A 195 -33.47 -8.68 -2.01
N HIS A 196 -34.01 -8.05 -3.06
CA HIS A 196 -35.20 -7.19 -3.00
C HIS A 196 -36.49 -8.01 -3.20
#